data_AF-A0A8S4QQX1-F1
#
_entry.id   AF-A0A8S4QQX1-F1
#
_cell.length_a   1.000
_cell.length_b   1.000
_cell.length_c   1.000
_cell.angle_alpha   90.00
_cell.angle_beta   90.00
_cell.angle_gamma   90.00
#
_symmetry.space_group_name_H-M   'P 1'
#
loop_
_entity.id
_entity.type
_entity.pdbx_description
1 polymer ?
#
loop_
_entity_poly.entity_id
_entity_poly.type
_entity_poly.pdbx_seq_one_letter_code
_entity_poly.pdbx_strand_id
1 'polypeptide(L)' 'WHSLSREEQAKYYEKARQERQLHMQLYPGWSARDNYGYGSKKKKRKKDRGPAELGGIGP' A
#
# COMPACT_ATOMS: atom_id res chain seq x y z
N TRP A 1 18.43 -0.57 -11.58
CA TRP A 1 17.96 -1.50 -10.52
C TRP A 1 18.78 -2.77 -10.51
N HIS A 2 18.79 -3.54 -11.61
CA HIS A 2 19.50 -4.83 -11.68
C HIS A 2 21.04 -4.70 -11.65
N SER A 3 21.56 -3.53 -11.98
CA SER A 3 23.00 -3.21 -11.90
C SER A 3 23.46 -2.75 -10.52
N LEU A 4 22.55 -2.54 -9.56
CA LEU A 4 22.88 -2.10 -8.21
C LEU A 4 23.18 -3.30 -7.33
N SER A 5 24.15 -3.16 -6.42
CA SER A 5 24.41 -4.17 -5.40
C SER A 5 23.22 -4.30 -4.43
N ARG A 6 23.18 -5.39 -3.65
CA ARG A 6 22.11 -5.61 -2.68
C ARG A 6 22.05 -4.51 -1.62
N GLU A 7 23.20 -3.99 -1.21
CA GLU A 7 23.32 -2.90 -0.23
C GLU A 7 22.79 -1.58 -0.81
N GLU A 8 23.12 -1.30 -2.06
CA GLU A 8 22.61 -0.11 -2.76
C GLU A 8 21.09 -0.18 -2.94
N GLN A 9 20.55 -1.36 -3.27
CA GLN A 9 19.11 -1.59 -3.31
C GLN A 9 18.47 -1.45 -1.93
N ALA A 10 19.11 -1.96 -0.87
CA ALA A 10 18.61 -1.89 0.50
C ALA A 10 18.39 -0.44 0.96
N LYS A 11 19.30 0.48 0.61
CA LYS A 11 19.16 1.92 0.89
C LYS A 11 17.84 2.50 0.36
N TYR A 12 17.42 2.10 -0.84
CA TYR A 12 16.15 2.55 -1.41
C TYR A 12 14.94 1.92 -0.72
N TYR A 13 15.04 0.64 -0.32
CA TYR A 13 13.97 0.00 0.45
C TYR A 13 13.78 0.62 1.83
N GLU A 14 14.85 0.99 2.52
CA GLU A 14 14.77 1.69 3.81
C GLU A 14 14.07 3.04 3.66
N LYS A 15 14.47 3.84 2.67
CA LYS A 15 13.79 5.10 2.35
C LYS A 15 12.30 4.88 2.04
N ALA A 16 11.99 3.89 1.21
CA ALA A 16 10.61 3.57 0.86
C ALA A 16 9.77 3.14 2.08
N ARG A 17 10.36 2.47 3.08
CA ARG A 17 9.67 2.15 4.35
C ARG A 17 9.40 3.40 5.17
N GLN A 18 10.38 4.29 5.29
CA GLN A 18 10.21 5.55 6.03
C GLN A 18 9.09 6.39 5.43
N GLU A 19 9.12 6.59 4.10
CA GLU A 19 8.08 7.33 3.37
C GLU A 19 6.70 6.68 3.52
N ARG A 20 6.62 5.33 3.49
CA ARG A 20 5.35 4.62 3.72
C ARG A 20 4.80 4.90 5.11
N GLN A 21 5.64 4.86 6.14
CA GLN A 21 5.22 5.13 7.51
C GLN A 21 4.76 6.57 7.67
N LEU A 22 5.51 7.53 7.11
CA LEU A 22 5.13 8.93 7.11
C LEU A 22 3.81 9.17 6.37
N HIS A 23 3.62 8.53 5.22
CA HIS A 23 2.40 8.65 4.43
C HIS A 23 1.17 8.16 5.19
N MET A 24 1.28 7.05 5.93
CA MET A 24 0.21 6.56 6.79
C MET A 24 -0.14 7.55 7.92
N GLN A 25 0.83 8.30 8.43
CA GLN A 25 0.62 9.32 9.47
C GLN A 25 -0.01 10.60 8.92
N LEU A 26 0.48 11.09 7.78
CA LEU A 26 0.00 12.33 7.17
C LEU A 26 -1.37 12.17 6.48
N TYR A 27 -1.65 11.00 5.92
CA TYR A 27 -2.87 10.71 5.18
C TYR A 27 -3.61 9.51 5.77
N PRO A 28 -4.21 9.68 6.95
CA PRO A 28 -5.02 8.63 7.56
C PRO A 28 -6.21 8.30 6.64
N GLY A 29 -6.34 7.04 6.25
CA GLY A 29 -7.39 6.56 5.35
C GLY A 29 -7.04 6.59 3.85
N TRP A 30 -5.84 7.05 3.46
CA TRP A 30 -5.40 6.93 2.07
C TRP A 30 -5.13 5.48 1.70
N SER A 31 -5.98 4.91 0.86
CA SER A 31 -5.74 3.60 0.26
C SER A 31 -5.40 3.75 -1.22
N ALA A 32 -4.36 3.07 -1.69
CA ALA A 32 -4.04 3.05 -3.11
C ALA A 32 -5.23 2.56 -3.98
N ARG A 33 -6.13 1.78 -3.37
CA ARG A 33 -7.37 1.29 -3.96
C ARG A 33 -8.32 2.42 -4.37
N ASP A 34 -8.40 3.50 -3.61
CA ASP A 34 -9.25 4.64 -3.94
C ASP A 34 -8.75 5.35 -5.22
N ASN A 35 -7.44 5.35 -5.46
CA ASN A 35 -6.83 5.94 -6.66
C ASN A 35 -6.96 5.06 -7.91
N TYR A 36 -6.76 3.74 -7.79
CA TYR A 36 -6.92 2.81 -8.93
C TYR A 36 -8.38 2.60 -9.36
N GLY A 37 -9.34 2.92 -8.48
CA GLY A 37 -10.79 2.82 -8.72
C GLY A 37 -11.34 3.76 -9.80
N TYR A 38 -10.59 4.78 -10.20
CA TYR A 38 -11.06 5.75 -11.21
C TYR A 38 -11.05 5.18 -12.64
N GLY A 39 -10.17 4.21 -12.94
CA GLY A 39 -10.08 3.54 -14.26
C GLY A 39 -10.73 2.14 -14.34
N SER A 40 -11.06 1.53 -13.20
CA SER A 40 -11.46 0.12 -13.10
C SER A 40 -12.97 -0.12 -12.93
N LYS A 41 -13.80 0.94 -12.94
CA LYS A 41 -15.28 0.84 -12.94
C LYS A 41 -15.86 0.01 -14.12
N LYS A 42 -15.06 -0.41 -15.10
CA LYS A 42 -15.49 -1.30 -16.19
C LYS A 42 -15.49 -2.80 -15.87
N LYS A 43 -15.02 -3.28 -14.71
CA LYS A 43 -15.13 -4.71 -14.36
C LYS A 43 -15.75 -4.94 -12.98
N LYS A 44 -17.04 -4.62 -12.87
CA LYS A 44 -17.89 -5.13 -11.79
C LYS A 44 -18.05 -6.65 -11.95
N ARG A 45 -17.43 -7.44 -11.07
CA ARG A 45 -17.92 -8.80 -10.73
C ARG A 45 -17.95 -8.97 -9.21
N LYS A 46 -18.88 -9.81 -8.80
CA LYS A 46 -19.62 -9.80 -7.54
C LYS A 46 -18.78 -9.78 -6.26
N LYS A 47 -19.31 -9.01 -5.31
CA LYS A 47 -19.12 -9.11 -3.86
C LYS A 47 -19.43 -10.53 -3.41
N ASP A 48 -18.41 -11.24 -2.93
CA ASP A 48 -18.54 -12.19 -1.84
C ASP A 48 -17.47 -11.84 -0.80
N ARG A 49 -17.94 -11.62 0.43
CA ARG A 49 -17.15 -11.23 1.60
C ARG A 49 -16.21 -12.37 2.01
N GLY A 50 -14.95 -12.04 2.22
CA GLY A 50 -14.10 -12.68 3.24
C GLY A 50 -13.35 -11.57 3.98
N PRO A 51 -13.55 -11.37 5.29
CA PRO A 51 -12.81 -10.37 6.04
C PRO A 51 -11.44 -10.94 6.39
N ALA A 52 -10.41 -10.58 5.64
CA ALA A 52 -9.03 -10.81 6.06
C ALA A 52 -8.54 -9.56 6.79
N GLU A 53 -8.90 -9.51 8.08
CA GLU A 53 -8.06 -9.06 9.19
C GLU A 53 -7.02 -7.97 8.83
N LEU A 54 -7.49 -6.72 8.77
CA LEU A 54 -6.63 -5.59 9.14
C LEU A 54 -6.42 -5.68 10.65
N GLY A 55 -5.25 -6.20 11.03
CA GLY A 55 -4.80 -6.21 12.41
C GLY A 55 -4.82 -4.82 13.02
N GLY A 56 -5.44 -4.74 14.20
CA GLY A 56 -5.22 -3.72 15.20
C GLY A 56 -6.02 -2.43 15.02
N ILE A 57 -7.12 -2.31 15.77
CA ILE A 57 -7.21 -1.45 16.98
C ILE A 57 -8.68 -1.44 17.46
N GLY A 58 -8.88 -1.88 18.71
CA GLY A 58 -9.96 -1.43 19.58
C GLY A 58 -10.60 -2.53 20.45
N PRO A 59 -11.03 -2.24 21.69
CA PRO A 59 -10.68 -1.12 22.58
C PRO A 59 -9.48 -1.40 23.49
#